data_AF-A0A383V6L9-F1
#
_entry.id   AF-A0A383V6L9-F1
#
_cell.length_a   1.000
_cell.length_b   1.000
_cell.length_c   1.000
_cell.angle_alpha   90.00
_cell.angle_beta   90.00
_cell.angle_gamma   90.00
#
_symmetry.space_group_name_H-M   'P 1'
#
loop_
_entity.id
_entity.type
_entity.pdbx_description
1 polymer ?
#
loop_
_entity_poly.entity_id
_entity_poly.type
_entity_poly.pdbx_seq_one_letter_code
_entity_poly.pdbx_strand_id
1 'polypeptide(L)'
;MVIIRPRGGDFLYNDDELNVMLADIEACKANGADGVVLGCLTPDGQVDAASTAKLVKAAKQQELDITFHRAFDMSSNQSEALEVLIHLGVPRVLTSGGQPSALQGAEVLAALVKQAAGRISIMAGGGVTAGHAAELQALGVSELHSSAKRKHHSVMQFRPPQLTMSSQQAPCDYEWNVTDQQEVTKILAVLHCPGISAA
;
A
#
# COMPACT_ATOMS: atom_id res chain seq x y z
N MET A 1 3.64 -4.08 -10.28
CA MET A 1 2.52 -3.12 -10.08
C MET A 1 3.07 -1.70 -9.94
N VAL A 2 2.30 -0.69 -10.36
CA VAL A 2 2.69 0.74 -10.33
C VAL A 2 1.70 1.53 -9.47
N ILE A 3 2.19 2.49 -8.68
CA ILE A 3 1.32 3.38 -7.90
C ILE A 3 0.73 4.48 -8.79
N ILE A 4 -0.59 4.65 -8.75
CA ILE A 4 -1.34 5.70 -9.41
C ILE A 4 -1.76 6.69 -8.33
N ARG A 5 -0.92 7.71 -8.11
CA ARG A 5 -1.12 8.72 -7.08
C ARG A 5 -0.44 10.02 -7.51
N PRO A 6 -1.20 11.02 -7.99
CA PRO A 6 -0.65 12.18 -8.69
C PRO A 6 0.14 13.12 -7.77
N ARG A 7 -0.08 13.05 -6.45
CA ARG A 7 0.61 13.86 -5.43
C ARG A 7 0.68 13.17 -4.07
N GLY A 8 1.53 13.70 -3.19
CA GLY A 8 1.46 13.43 -1.75
C GLY A 8 0.24 14.06 -1.07
N GLY A 9 0.15 13.92 0.25
CA GLY A 9 -0.97 14.46 1.04
C GLY A 9 -2.17 13.51 1.13
N ASP A 10 -3.38 14.06 1.08
CA ASP A 10 -4.64 13.31 1.16
C ASP A 10 -4.97 12.49 -0.11
N PHE A 11 -6.18 11.93 -0.13
CA PHE A 11 -6.73 11.10 -1.21
C PHE A 11 -8.06 11.65 -1.76
N LEU A 12 -8.34 12.94 -1.51
CA LEU A 12 -9.48 13.65 -2.07
C LEU A 12 -9.00 14.33 -3.36
N TYR A 13 -9.40 13.79 -4.51
CA TYR A 13 -8.92 14.27 -5.80
C TYR A 13 -9.98 15.09 -6.52
N ASN A 14 -9.54 16.16 -7.18
CA ASN A 14 -10.39 16.90 -8.12
C ASN A 14 -10.41 16.23 -9.51
N ASP A 15 -11.21 16.77 -10.42
CA ASP A 15 -11.37 16.19 -11.77
C ASP A 15 -10.06 16.17 -12.58
N ASP A 16 -9.23 17.20 -12.48
CA ASP A 16 -7.94 17.25 -13.19
C ASP A 16 -6.97 16.17 -12.68
N GLU A 17 -6.92 15.97 -11.37
CA GLU A 17 -6.11 14.93 -10.73
C GLU A 17 -6.60 13.53 -11.12
N LEU A 18 -7.92 13.31 -11.19
CA LEU A 18 -8.50 12.06 -11.66
C LEU A 18 -8.19 11.81 -13.15
N ASN A 19 -8.18 12.85 -13.98
CA ASN A 19 -7.80 12.74 -15.39
C ASN A 19 -6.32 12.33 -15.54
N VAL A 20 -5.43 12.88 -14.71
CA VAL A 20 -4.02 12.44 -14.66
C VAL A 20 -3.93 10.96 -14.28
N MET A 21 -4.67 10.54 -13.24
CA MET A 21 -4.68 9.13 -12.81
C MET A 21 -5.17 8.18 -13.90
N LEU A 22 -6.18 8.58 -14.69
CA LEU A 22 -6.68 7.79 -15.82
C LEU A 22 -5.62 7.65 -16.92
N ALA A 23 -4.95 8.75 -17.28
CA ALA A 23 -3.86 8.73 -18.26
C ALA A 23 -2.68 7.87 -17.80
N ASP A 24 -2.33 7.93 -16.51
CA ASP A 24 -1.27 7.11 -15.92
C ASP A 24 -1.61 5.62 -15.96
N ILE A 25 -2.88 5.22 -15.77
CA ILE A 25 -3.33 3.82 -15.88
C ILE A 25 -3.11 3.30 -17.30
N GLU A 26 -3.48 4.08 -18.32
CA GLU A 26 -3.26 3.72 -19.73
C GLU A 26 -1.76 3.60 -20.05
N ALA A 27 -0.97 4.58 -19.59
CA ALA A 27 0.48 4.58 -19.74
C ALA A 27 1.13 3.36 -19.05
N CYS A 28 0.64 2.97 -17.87
CA CYS A 28 1.15 1.80 -17.14
C CYS A 28 0.99 0.52 -17.96
N LYS A 29 -0.18 0.28 -18.57
CA LYS A 29 -0.37 -0.89 -19.43
C LYS A 29 0.53 -0.83 -20.66
N ALA A 30 0.60 0.33 -21.32
CA ALA A 30 1.45 0.52 -22.50
C ALA A 30 2.93 0.23 -22.21
N ASN A 31 3.37 0.42 -20.96
CA ASN A 31 4.74 0.15 -20.50
C ASN A 31 4.90 -1.22 -19.79
N GLY A 32 3.91 -2.12 -19.92
CA GLY A 32 4.02 -3.51 -19.46
C GLY A 32 3.78 -3.72 -17.96
N ALA A 33 3.09 -2.80 -17.28
CA ALA A 33 2.68 -3.05 -15.89
C ALA A 33 1.65 -4.19 -15.81
N ASP A 34 1.79 -5.05 -14.81
CA ASP A 34 0.81 -6.13 -14.52
C ASP A 34 -0.38 -5.66 -13.67
N GLY A 35 -0.28 -4.47 -13.08
CA GLY A 35 -1.29 -3.97 -12.16
C GLY A 35 -1.00 -2.57 -11.63
N VAL A 36 -2.02 -1.96 -11.06
CA VAL A 36 -2.01 -0.59 -10.52
C VAL A 36 -2.46 -0.55 -9.07
N VAL A 37 -1.95 0.43 -8.34
CA VAL A 37 -2.26 0.65 -6.93
C VAL A 37 -2.82 2.06 -6.76
N LEU A 38 -4.04 2.19 -6.25
CA LEU A 38 -4.79 3.46 -6.23
C LEU A 38 -5.66 3.60 -4.98
N GLY A 39 -6.29 4.75 -4.79
CA GLY A 39 -7.37 4.88 -3.82
C GLY A 39 -7.86 6.32 -3.66
N CYS A 40 -9.17 6.49 -3.55
CA CYS A 40 -9.84 7.79 -3.48
C CYS A 40 -10.76 7.82 -2.27
N LEU A 41 -10.74 8.94 -1.55
CA LEU A 41 -11.63 9.19 -0.42
C LEU A 41 -12.45 10.46 -0.65
N THR A 42 -13.61 10.49 -0.02
CA THR A 42 -14.45 11.66 0.14
C THR A 42 -13.93 12.56 1.27
N PRO A 43 -14.40 13.81 1.40
CA PRO A 43 -14.04 14.69 2.52
C PRO A 43 -14.36 14.10 3.90
N ASP A 44 -15.39 13.26 4.00
CA ASP A 44 -15.82 12.59 5.23
C ASP A 44 -15.03 11.29 5.51
N GLY A 45 -13.97 11.02 4.74
CA GLY A 45 -13.12 9.84 4.89
C GLY A 45 -13.78 8.54 4.43
N GLN A 46 -14.91 8.57 3.72
CA GLN A 46 -15.47 7.38 3.09
C GLN A 46 -14.77 7.10 1.75
N VAL A 47 -14.77 5.86 1.27
CA VAL A 47 -14.31 5.56 -0.10
C VAL A 47 -15.16 6.35 -1.11
N ASP A 48 -14.51 7.12 -1.97
CA ASP A 48 -15.20 7.77 -3.09
C ASP A 48 -15.52 6.71 -4.14
N ALA A 49 -16.72 6.15 -4.04
CA ALA A 49 -17.17 5.07 -4.90
C ALA A 49 -17.24 5.48 -6.37
N ALA A 50 -17.60 6.73 -6.68
CA ALA A 50 -17.73 7.20 -8.06
C ALA A 50 -16.36 7.29 -8.74
N SER A 51 -15.39 7.94 -8.08
CA SER A 51 -14.03 8.07 -8.59
C SER A 51 -13.30 6.73 -8.64
N THR A 52 -13.45 5.93 -7.58
CA THR A 52 -12.85 4.58 -7.52
C THR A 52 -13.42 3.69 -8.63
N ALA A 53 -14.73 3.72 -8.90
CA ALA A 53 -15.34 2.95 -9.98
C ALA A 53 -14.78 3.31 -11.37
N LYS A 54 -14.58 4.61 -11.64
CA LYS A 54 -13.99 5.08 -12.91
C LYS A 54 -12.60 4.52 -13.11
N LEU A 55 -11.73 4.62 -12.09
CA LEU A 55 -10.36 4.14 -12.17
C LEU A 55 -10.28 2.61 -12.24
N VAL A 56 -11.09 1.91 -11.45
CA VAL A 56 -11.19 0.44 -11.48
C VAL A 56 -11.64 -0.04 -12.85
N LYS A 57 -12.63 0.64 -13.47
CA LYS A 57 -13.09 0.32 -14.82
C LYS A 57 -11.95 0.50 -15.83
N ALA A 58 -11.23 1.63 -15.80
CA ALA A 58 -10.11 1.88 -16.70
C ALA A 58 -9.02 0.81 -16.56
N ALA A 59 -8.63 0.46 -15.32
CA ALA A 59 -7.64 -0.58 -15.07
C ALA A 59 -8.10 -1.97 -15.55
N LYS A 60 -9.37 -2.34 -15.32
CA LYS A 60 -9.94 -3.60 -15.80
C LYS A 60 -9.99 -3.68 -17.33
N GLN A 61 -10.31 -2.58 -18.01
CA GLN A 61 -10.29 -2.50 -19.48
C GLN A 61 -8.88 -2.74 -20.06
N GLN A 62 -7.84 -2.47 -19.27
CA GLN A 62 -6.44 -2.72 -19.60
C GLN A 62 -5.92 -4.08 -19.07
N GLU A 63 -6.79 -4.92 -18.50
CA GLU A 63 -6.43 -6.20 -17.86
C GLU A 63 -5.33 -6.06 -16.80
N LEU A 64 -5.40 -4.98 -16.00
CA LEU A 64 -4.47 -4.72 -14.90
C LEU A 64 -5.04 -5.26 -13.59
N ASP A 65 -4.21 -5.92 -12.77
CA ASP A 65 -4.53 -6.18 -11.37
C ASP A 65 -4.66 -4.85 -10.59
N ILE A 66 -5.46 -4.82 -9.52
CA ILE A 66 -5.79 -3.60 -8.80
C ILE A 66 -5.59 -3.79 -7.30
N THR A 67 -4.91 -2.85 -6.66
CA THR A 67 -4.81 -2.80 -5.19
C THR A 67 -5.30 -1.45 -4.69
N PHE A 68 -6.23 -1.45 -3.74
CA PHE A 68 -6.56 -0.22 -3.01
C PHE A 68 -5.51 0.01 -1.92
N HIS A 69 -4.75 1.09 -2.02
CA HIS A 69 -3.64 1.36 -1.10
C HIS A 69 -4.09 1.84 0.29
N ARG A 70 -3.11 2.31 1.09
CA ARG A 70 -3.30 2.82 2.46
C ARG A 70 -4.21 4.03 2.63
N ALA A 71 -4.83 4.57 1.57
CA ALA A 71 -6.04 5.38 1.73
C ALA A 71 -7.11 4.66 2.58
N PHE A 72 -7.14 3.33 2.52
CA PHE A 72 -8.01 2.52 3.37
C PHE A 72 -7.76 2.72 4.87
N ASP A 73 -6.50 2.96 5.27
CA ASP A 73 -6.15 3.27 6.68
C ASP A 73 -6.66 4.64 7.12
N MET A 74 -6.96 5.53 6.18
CA MET A 74 -7.53 6.86 6.44
C MET A 74 -9.06 6.87 6.29
N SER A 75 -9.68 5.70 6.11
CA SER A 75 -11.14 5.60 6.04
C SER A 75 -11.77 5.84 7.40
N SER A 76 -12.86 6.61 7.45
CA SER A 76 -13.63 6.85 8.68
C SER A 76 -14.34 5.59 9.20
N ASN A 77 -14.65 4.64 8.31
CA ASN A 77 -15.13 3.30 8.66
C ASN A 77 -14.52 2.26 7.72
N GLN A 78 -13.61 1.44 8.24
CA GLN A 78 -12.92 0.41 7.45
C GLN A 78 -13.82 -0.78 7.07
N SER A 79 -14.81 -1.10 7.91
CA SER A 79 -15.76 -2.18 7.62
C SER A 79 -16.66 -1.82 6.43
N GLU A 80 -17.19 -0.60 6.41
CA GLU A 80 -17.98 -0.09 5.28
C GLU A 80 -17.12 0.08 4.02
N ALA A 81 -15.92 0.65 4.15
CA ALA A 81 -14.99 0.79 3.04
C ALA A 81 -14.68 -0.57 2.39
N LEU A 82 -14.52 -1.63 3.18
CA LEU A 82 -14.26 -2.97 2.65
C LEU A 82 -15.41 -3.47 1.77
N GLU A 83 -16.67 -3.30 2.21
CA GLU A 83 -17.84 -3.71 1.40
C GLU A 83 -17.98 -2.87 0.12
N VAL A 84 -17.68 -1.58 0.17
CA VAL A 84 -17.66 -0.73 -1.03
C VAL A 84 -16.62 -1.25 -2.02
N LEU A 85 -15.40 -1.55 -1.57
CA LEU A 85 -14.33 -2.05 -2.44
C LEU A 85 -14.65 -3.44 -3.03
N ILE A 86 -15.28 -4.32 -2.25
CA ILE A 86 -15.80 -5.60 -2.74
C ILE A 86 -16.85 -5.38 -3.83
N HIS A 87 -17.80 -4.47 -3.62
CA HIS A 87 -18.85 -4.15 -4.60
C HIS A 87 -18.27 -3.59 -5.91
N LEU A 88 -17.23 -2.76 -5.83
CA LEU A 88 -16.51 -2.25 -6.99
C LEU A 88 -15.62 -3.32 -7.67
N GLY A 89 -15.48 -4.49 -7.04
CA GLY A 89 -14.69 -5.61 -7.54
C GLY A 89 -13.19 -5.30 -7.53
N VAL A 90 -12.71 -4.64 -6.48
CA VAL A 90 -11.28 -4.52 -6.19
C VAL A 90 -10.79 -5.85 -5.60
N PRO A 91 -9.69 -6.44 -6.10
CA PRO A 91 -9.24 -7.76 -5.65
C PRO A 91 -8.35 -7.72 -4.41
N ARG A 92 -7.70 -6.59 -4.09
CA ARG A 92 -6.76 -6.48 -2.95
C ARG A 92 -6.84 -5.12 -2.25
N VAL A 93 -6.72 -5.13 -0.91
CA VAL A 93 -6.54 -3.93 -0.08
C VAL A 93 -5.21 -4.01 0.67
N LEU A 94 -4.39 -2.96 0.57
CA LEU A 94 -3.20 -2.75 1.40
C LEU A 94 -3.57 -1.92 2.62
N THR A 95 -3.40 -2.50 3.81
CA THR A 95 -3.83 -1.87 5.07
C THR A 95 -2.91 -2.22 6.22
N SER A 96 -2.80 -1.30 7.17
CA SER A 96 -2.19 -1.49 8.50
C SER A 96 -3.23 -1.74 9.59
N GLY A 97 -4.50 -1.91 9.23
CA GLY A 97 -5.61 -1.96 10.18
C GLY A 97 -5.97 -0.58 10.74
N GLY A 98 -5.70 0.51 10.00
CA GLY A 98 -5.96 1.88 10.46
C GLY A 98 -5.02 2.35 11.57
N GLN A 99 -3.88 1.67 11.76
CA GLN A 99 -2.92 1.96 12.83
C GLN A 99 -1.56 2.41 12.27
N PRO A 100 -0.68 3.02 13.09
CA PRO A 100 0.67 3.40 12.66
C PRO A 100 1.49 2.25 12.05
N SER A 101 1.26 1.01 12.49
CA SER A 101 1.88 -0.20 11.92
C SER A 101 0.89 -1.36 11.85
N ALA A 102 1.13 -2.31 10.94
CA ALA A 102 0.33 -3.52 10.80
C ALA A 102 0.28 -4.35 12.10
N LEU A 103 1.39 -4.38 12.85
CA LEU A 103 1.43 -5.09 14.13
C LEU A 103 0.47 -4.46 15.16
N GLN A 104 0.40 -3.13 15.21
CA GLN A 104 -0.55 -2.45 16.11
C GLN A 104 -2.00 -2.64 15.65
N GLY A 105 -2.24 -2.80 14.35
CA GLY A 105 -3.56 -3.07 13.79
C GLY A 105 -3.92 -4.55 13.65
N ALA A 106 -3.19 -5.47 14.30
CA ALA A 106 -3.37 -6.91 14.15
C ALA A 106 -4.83 -7.38 14.40
N GLU A 107 -5.48 -6.88 15.44
CA GLU A 107 -6.88 -7.22 15.74
C GLU A 107 -7.84 -6.77 14.63
N VAL A 108 -7.63 -5.57 14.10
CA VAL A 108 -8.42 -5.02 13.00
C VAL A 108 -8.16 -5.81 11.72
N LEU A 109 -6.92 -6.16 11.43
CA LEU A 109 -6.55 -6.99 10.28
C LEU A 109 -7.26 -8.36 10.33
N ALA A 110 -7.26 -9.03 11.48
CA ALA A 110 -7.98 -10.30 11.65
C ALA A 110 -9.50 -10.14 11.44
N ALA A 111 -10.08 -9.05 11.95
CA ALA A 111 -11.50 -8.75 11.73
C ALA A 111 -11.81 -8.50 10.24
N LEU A 112 -10.94 -7.77 9.53
CA LEU A 112 -11.08 -7.51 8.09
C LEU A 112 -10.93 -8.78 7.26
N VAL A 113 -9.99 -9.67 7.61
CA VAL A 113 -9.85 -10.99 6.96
C VAL A 113 -11.14 -11.79 7.10
N LYS A 114 -11.70 -11.85 8.32
CA LYS A 114 -12.97 -12.54 8.58
C LYS A 114 -14.12 -11.92 7.79
N GLN A 115 -14.22 -10.60 7.76
CA GLN A 115 -15.27 -9.91 7.01
C GLN A 115 -15.11 -10.12 5.50
N ALA A 116 -13.89 -10.04 4.97
CA ALA A 116 -13.60 -10.24 3.55
C ALA A 116 -14.08 -11.61 3.07
N ALA A 117 -13.92 -12.66 3.89
CA ALA A 117 -14.39 -14.01 3.60
C ALA A 117 -13.98 -14.50 2.19
N GLY A 118 -12.75 -14.17 1.77
CA GLY A 118 -12.20 -14.52 0.46
C GLY A 118 -12.71 -13.69 -0.74
N ARG A 119 -13.64 -12.74 -0.52
CA ARG A 119 -14.17 -11.86 -1.59
C ARG A 119 -13.16 -10.81 -2.05
N ILE A 120 -12.20 -10.47 -1.19
CA ILE A 120 -11.10 -9.53 -1.41
C ILE A 120 -9.89 -9.95 -0.58
N SER A 121 -8.68 -9.84 -1.15
CA SER A 121 -7.42 -10.14 -0.46
C SER A 121 -7.06 -9.01 0.50
N ILE A 122 -6.74 -9.36 1.75
CA ILE A 122 -6.21 -8.42 2.74
C ILE A 122 -4.68 -8.54 2.74
N MET A 123 -4.01 -7.49 2.29
CA MET A 123 -2.56 -7.38 2.30
C MET A 123 -2.11 -6.51 3.48
N ALA A 124 -1.53 -7.14 4.51
CA ALA A 124 -1.01 -6.40 5.65
C ALA A 124 0.26 -5.63 5.28
N GLY A 125 0.28 -4.34 5.57
CA GLY A 125 1.43 -3.46 5.31
C GLY A 125 1.51 -2.30 6.29
N GLY A 126 2.67 -1.64 6.33
CA GLY A 126 2.97 -0.64 7.36
C GLY A 126 3.94 -1.19 8.39
N GLY A 127 5.24 -1.12 8.06
CA GLY A 127 6.32 -1.54 8.95
C GLY A 127 6.50 -3.06 9.07
N VAL A 128 6.07 -3.86 8.10
CA VAL A 128 6.28 -5.33 8.12
C VAL A 128 7.77 -5.67 8.11
N THR A 129 8.24 -6.39 9.13
CA THR A 129 9.62 -6.89 9.25
C THR A 129 9.64 -8.38 9.56
N ALA A 130 10.82 -9.01 9.49
CA ALA A 130 10.99 -10.42 9.81
C ALA A 130 10.56 -10.77 11.25
N GLY A 131 10.63 -9.83 12.19
CA GLY A 131 10.27 -10.07 13.60
C GLY A 131 8.80 -10.37 13.85
N HIS A 132 7.91 -9.99 12.92
CA HIS A 132 6.46 -10.15 13.08
C HIS A 132 5.74 -10.55 11.78
N ALA A 133 6.48 -10.91 10.72
CA ALA A 133 5.89 -11.36 9.46
C ALA A 133 5.05 -12.64 9.64
N ALA A 134 5.56 -13.64 10.37
CA ALA A 134 4.82 -14.87 10.65
C ALA A 134 3.57 -14.63 11.52
N GLU A 135 3.67 -13.75 12.53
CA GLU A 135 2.54 -13.39 13.38
C GLU A 135 1.42 -12.74 12.55
N LEU A 136 1.78 -11.78 11.69
CA LEU A 136 0.81 -11.14 10.79
C LEU A 136 0.19 -12.14 9.82
N GLN A 137 0.97 -13.06 9.25
CA GLN A 137 0.47 -14.12 8.37
C GLN A 137 -0.52 -15.05 9.12
N ALA A 138 -0.24 -15.37 10.39
CA ALA A 138 -1.11 -16.21 11.21
C ALA A 138 -2.50 -15.60 11.48
N LEU A 139 -2.68 -14.29 11.25
CA LEU A 139 -4.00 -13.64 11.29
C LEU A 139 -4.91 -14.03 10.10
N GLY A 140 -4.38 -14.76 9.13
CA GLY A 140 -5.10 -15.17 7.92
C GLY A 140 -5.05 -14.14 6.79
N VAL A 141 -4.17 -13.14 6.88
CA VAL A 141 -3.88 -12.26 5.73
C VAL A 141 -3.22 -13.09 4.63
N SER A 142 -3.68 -12.91 3.40
CA SER A 142 -3.20 -13.65 2.23
C SER A 142 -1.85 -13.14 1.74
N GLU A 143 -1.53 -11.88 2.02
CA GLU A 143 -0.38 -11.19 1.44
C GLU A 143 0.26 -10.22 2.46
N LEU A 144 1.57 -10.00 2.33
CA LEU A 144 2.33 -9.06 3.15
C LEU A 144 3.06 -8.04 2.27
N HIS A 145 3.03 -6.78 2.68
CA HIS A 145 3.75 -5.69 2.03
C HIS A 145 4.81 -5.10 2.95
N SER A 146 6.07 -5.28 2.58
CA SER A 146 7.22 -4.68 3.26
C SER A 146 8.00 -3.79 2.31
N SER A 147 8.47 -2.66 2.82
CA SER A 147 9.47 -1.85 2.11
C SER A 147 10.84 -2.53 2.11
N ALA A 148 11.15 -3.33 3.16
CA ALA A 148 12.42 -4.02 3.37
C ALA A 148 13.65 -3.15 3.06
N LYS A 149 13.63 -1.88 3.49
CA LYS A 149 14.65 -0.89 3.14
C LYS A 149 15.66 -0.72 4.26
N ARG A 150 16.90 -0.41 3.90
CA ARG A 150 17.89 0.18 4.80
C ARG A 150 18.18 1.62 4.40
N LYS A 151 18.47 2.45 5.39
CA LYS A 151 18.91 3.81 5.18
C LYS A 151 20.40 3.80 4.84
N HIS A 152 20.74 4.40 3.72
CA HIS A 152 22.10 4.64 3.28
C HIS A 152 22.48 6.09 3.55
N HIS A 153 23.73 6.30 3.93
CA HIS A 153 24.31 7.62 4.06
C HIS A 153 25.30 7.84 2.92
N SER A 154 25.27 9.03 2.34
CA SER A 154 26.18 9.44 1.28
C SER A 154 27.62 9.49 1.78
N VAL A 155 28.53 9.07 0.91
CA VAL A 155 29.98 9.20 1.10
C VAL A 155 30.51 10.58 0.66
N MET A 156 29.63 11.49 0.22
CA MET A 156 29.98 12.87 -0.11
C MET A 156 30.67 13.56 1.08
N GLN A 157 31.91 13.98 0.86
CA GLN A 157 32.75 14.64 1.86
C GLN A 157 32.41 16.13 1.99
N PHE A 158 32.13 16.80 0.88
CA PHE A 158 31.67 18.19 0.89
C PHE A 158 30.15 18.26 0.98
N ARG A 159 29.64 19.04 1.94
CA ARG A 159 28.21 19.28 2.16
C ARG A 159 27.98 20.76 2.45
N PRO A 160 27.23 21.50 1.62
CA PRO A 160 26.93 22.90 1.88
C PRO A 160 25.99 23.00 3.10
N PRO A 161 26.41 23.64 4.21
CA PRO A 161 25.70 23.54 5.49
C PRO A 161 24.34 24.26 5.52
N GLN A 162 24.10 25.17 4.57
CA GLN A 162 22.92 26.04 4.55
C GLN A 162 22.00 25.75 3.35
N LEU A 163 22.37 24.80 2.49
CA LEU A 163 21.55 24.41 1.35
C LEU A 163 20.86 23.08 1.65
N THR A 164 19.55 23.05 1.43
CA THR A 164 18.79 21.82 1.35
C THR A 164 17.86 21.86 0.15
N MET A 165 17.68 20.72 -0.51
CA MET A 165 16.76 20.60 -1.64
C MET A 165 15.33 20.30 -1.19
N SER A 166 15.14 19.93 0.09
CA SER A 166 13.83 19.63 0.65
C SER A 166 13.32 20.77 1.53
N SER A 167 12.03 21.10 1.39
CA SER A 167 11.39 22.14 2.19
C SER A 167 10.96 21.67 3.59
N GLN A 168 11.12 20.38 3.92
CA GLN A 168 10.66 19.77 5.17
C GLN A 168 11.75 18.87 5.77
N GLN A 169 12.39 19.36 6.85
CA GLN A 169 13.40 18.73 7.73
C GLN A 169 14.89 18.83 7.36
N ALA A 170 15.73 18.76 8.42
CA ALA A 170 17.20 18.80 8.45
C ALA A 170 17.84 17.88 7.38
N PRO A 171 19.08 18.15 6.91
CA PRO A 171 19.52 17.79 5.56
C PRO A 171 19.46 16.27 5.32
N CYS A 172 18.35 15.82 4.73
CA CYS A 172 18.17 14.45 4.26
C CYS A 172 18.79 14.25 2.86
N ASP A 173 19.35 15.31 2.26
CA ASP A 173 19.93 15.29 0.90
C ASP A 173 21.09 14.30 0.75
N TYR A 174 21.63 13.80 1.87
CA TYR A 174 22.72 12.84 1.93
C TYR A 174 22.28 11.49 2.51
N GLU A 175 20.98 11.22 2.55
CA GLU A 175 20.42 9.95 3.00
C GLU A 175 19.37 9.46 2.00
N TRP A 176 19.37 8.16 1.71
CA TRP A 176 18.31 7.56 0.89
C TRP A 176 18.03 6.14 1.36
N ASN A 177 16.85 5.63 1.00
CA ASN A 177 16.45 4.29 1.35
C ASN A 177 16.61 3.36 0.14
N VAL A 178 17.29 2.24 0.34
CA VAL A 178 17.45 1.18 -0.67
C VAL A 178 16.81 -0.09 -0.13
N THR A 179 16.03 -0.77 -0.96
CA THR A 179 15.56 -2.12 -0.63
C THR A 179 16.76 -3.03 -0.47
N ASP A 180 16.82 -3.73 0.66
CA ASP A 180 17.97 -4.52 1.06
C ASP A 180 17.70 -6.03 0.93
N GLN A 181 18.58 -6.72 0.22
CA GLN A 181 18.45 -8.16 -0.03
C GLN A 181 18.42 -8.98 1.26
N GLN A 182 19.20 -8.63 2.28
CA GLN A 182 19.23 -9.40 3.53
C GLN A 182 17.94 -9.22 4.32
N GLU A 183 17.37 -8.01 4.35
CA GLU A 183 16.07 -7.78 5.00
C GLU A 183 14.95 -8.56 4.31
N VAL A 184 14.95 -8.59 2.96
CA VAL A 184 14.02 -9.45 2.20
C VAL A 184 14.22 -10.92 2.55
N THR A 185 15.46 -11.43 2.53
CA THR A 185 15.76 -12.83 2.85
C THR A 185 15.31 -13.21 4.26
N LYS A 186 15.49 -12.33 5.26
CA LYS A 186 15.03 -12.58 6.63
C LYS A 186 13.50 -12.73 6.70
N ILE A 187 12.76 -11.86 6.01
CA ILE A 187 11.30 -11.95 5.94
C ILE A 187 10.89 -13.27 5.28
N LEU A 188 11.48 -13.61 4.14
CA LEU A 188 11.17 -14.85 3.42
C LEU A 188 11.52 -16.10 4.23
N ALA A 189 12.61 -16.09 5.00
CA ALA A 189 13.02 -17.22 5.83
C ALA A 189 11.98 -17.55 6.92
N VAL A 190 11.34 -16.52 7.49
CA VAL A 190 10.30 -16.68 8.51
C VAL A 190 8.99 -17.20 7.90
N LEU A 191 8.68 -16.80 6.66
CA LEU A 191 7.47 -17.25 5.94
C LEU A 191 7.61 -18.65 5.32
N HIS A 192 8.83 -19.05 4.94
CA HIS A 192 9.11 -20.35 4.32
C HIS A 192 9.59 -21.42 5.33
N CYS A 193 9.57 -21.14 6.64
CA CYS A 193 9.97 -22.12 7.63
C CYS A 193 8.92 -23.26 7.66
N PRO A 194 9.26 -24.51 7.26
CA PRO A 194 8.32 -25.61 7.28
C PRO A 194 8.17 -26.07 8.73
N GLY A 195 7.20 -25.50 9.46
CA GLY A 195 7.08 -25.71 10.90
C GLY A 195 5.72 -25.45 11.53
N ILE A 196 4.69 -25.10 10.76
CA ILE A 196 3.31 -25.03 11.27
C ILE A 196 2.40 -25.82 10.32
N SER A 197 2.49 -27.15 10.44
CA SER A 197 1.36 -28.02 10.11
C SER A 197 0.32 -27.78 11.20
N ALA A 198 -0.68 -26.94 10.94
CA ALA A 198 -1.90 -26.95 11.73
C ALA A 198 -2.67 -28.23 11.37
N ALA A 199 -2.96 -29.03 12.39
CA ALA A 199 -3.85 -30.18 12.33
C ALA A 199 -5.30 -29.74 12.02
#